data_AF-A0A1V5YKX5-F1
#
_entry.id   AF-A0A1V5YKX5-F1
#
_cell.length_a   1.000
_cell.length_b   1.000
_cell.length_c   1.000
_cell.angle_alpha   90.00
_cell.angle_beta   90.00
_cell.angle_gamma   90.00
#
_symmetry.space_group_name_H-M   'P 1'
#
loop_
_entity.id
_entity.type
_entity.pdbx_description
1 polymer ?
#
loop_
_entity_poly.entity_id
_entity_poly.type
_entity_poly.pdbx_seq_one_letter_code
_entity_poly.pdbx_strand_id
1 'polypeptide(L)'
;MNPGLGHWTARIKLIALVALLTLSAGCDRPPPRQPTATPPPVPTPVQTPDSSLPSEILTARDAGLEALRTIAPTLAPPAEMTWTGRDTTPAGVVDVTSYEFASSGWTVSLASLSLSPSVVAYELSLDHAQSGLHWAGRLNQSLDLTESNINVSAEALVARQIALDYLAEHDAVHAPPADLVWFGSRTTATGLPGRESYQFSAGGWEMLVEYDLGSPNDVVYEIVLSGPGNGFLWRGQVDAQGTVLEHR
;
A
#
# COMPACT_ATOMS: atom_id res chain seq x y z
N MET A 1 -33.63 5.23 3.99
CA MET A 1 -33.20 4.01 3.27
C MET A 1 -32.21 4.46 2.23
N ASN A 2 -30.91 4.32 2.51
CA ASN A 2 -29.84 4.87 1.70
C ASN A 2 -29.14 3.72 0.95
N PRO A 3 -29.30 3.58 -0.39
CA PRO A 3 -28.62 2.55 -1.16
C PRO A 3 -27.28 3.11 -1.64
N GLY A 4 -26.16 2.75 -1.00
CA GLY A 4 -24.86 3.33 -1.41
C GLY A 4 -23.56 2.68 -0.93
N LEU A 5 -23.59 1.68 -0.04
CA LEU A 5 -22.35 1.09 0.50
C LEU A 5 -21.84 -0.19 -0.21
N GLY A 6 -22.49 -0.62 -1.31
CA GLY A 6 -22.23 -1.92 -1.93
C GLY A 6 -20.96 -2.05 -2.78
N HIS A 7 -20.37 -0.94 -3.24
CA HIS A 7 -19.21 -0.98 -4.15
C HIS A 7 -17.84 -0.82 -3.47
N TRP A 8 -17.81 -0.44 -2.20
CA TRP A 8 -16.57 -0.03 -1.52
C TRP A 8 -15.74 -1.21 -0.99
N THR A 9 -16.39 -2.30 -0.57
CA THR A 9 -15.71 -3.51 -0.08
C THR A 9 -14.92 -4.29 -1.14
N ALA A 10 -15.10 -3.95 -2.43
CA ALA A 10 -14.36 -4.59 -3.52
C ALA A 10 -12.96 -3.98 -3.73
N ARG A 11 -12.75 -2.69 -3.40
CA ARG A 11 -11.48 -1.99 -3.65
C ARG A 11 -10.41 -2.23 -2.58
N ILE A 12 -10.82 -2.43 -1.32
CA ILE A 12 -9.89 -2.72 -0.20
C ILE A 12 -9.35 -4.15 -0.27
N LYS A 13 -10.08 -5.09 -0.89
CA LYS A 13 -9.65 -6.48 -1.03
C LYS A 13 -8.44 -6.68 -1.94
N LEU A 14 -8.12 -5.71 -2.81
CA LEU A 14 -6.98 -5.82 -3.72
C LEU A 14 -5.63 -5.65 -3.00
N ILE A 15 -5.57 -4.78 -1.98
CA ILE A 15 -4.36 -4.54 -1.17
C ILE A 15 -4.04 -5.76 -0.28
N ALA A 16 -5.05 -6.49 0.18
CA ALA A 16 -4.87 -7.70 0.98
C ALA A 16 -4.50 -8.96 0.16
N LEU A 17 -4.72 -8.95 -1.17
CA LEU A 17 -4.58 -10.18 -1.97
C LEU A 17 -3.12 -10.55 -2.29
N VAL A 18 -2.18 -9.60 -2.22
CA VAL A 18 -0.76 -9.87 -2.52
C VAL A 18 0.04 -10.30 -1.28
N ALA A 19 -0.39 -9.92 -0.07
CA ALA A 19 0.30 -10.28 1.17
C ALA A 19 -0.08 -11.66 1.76
N LEU A 20 -1.15 -12.31 1.28
CA LEU A 20 -1.78 -13.43 1.98
C LEU A 20 -1.55 -14.81 1.32
N LEU A 21 -0.29 -15.21 1.12
CA LEU A 21 0.05 -16.57 0.65
C LEU A 21 1.26 -17.21 1.36
N THR A 22 1.37 -17.00 2.68
CA THR A 22 2.21 -17.83 3.57
C THR A 22 1.38 -18.46 4.68
N LEU A 23 0.51 -19.40 4.32
CA LEU A 23 -0.24 -20.22 5.27
C LEU A 23 0.71 -21.19 6.00
N SER A 24 0.99 -20.93 7.28
CA SER A 24 1.53 -21.93 8.21
C SER A 24 0.39 -22.83 8.70
N ALA A 25 0.26 -24.01 8.07
CA ALA A 25 -0.65 -25.05 8.51
C ALA A 25 -0.10 -25.75 9.77
N GLY A 26 -0.55 -25.32 10.95
CA GLY A 26 -0.44 -26.07 12.20
C GLY A 26 -1.78 -26.72 12.54
N CYS A 27 -1.94 -28.01 12.30
CA CYS A 27 -3.07 -28.79 12.82
C CYS A 27 -2.57 -30.13 13.37
N ASP A 28 -3.14 -30.45 14.54
CA ASP A 28 -3.19 -31.70 15.28
C ASP A 28 -2.38 -32.91 14.80
N ARG A 29 -1.57 -33.42 15.72
CA ARG A 29 -0.69 -34.58 15.57
C ARG A 29 -1.52 -35.87 15.38
N PRO A 30 -1.55 -36.45 14.17
CA PRO A 30 -2.15 -37.76 13.95
C PRO A 30 -1.25 -38.86 14.55
N PRO A 31 -1.78 -40.07 14.82
CA PRO A 31 -0.96 -41.21 15.21
C PRO A 31 0.12 -41.50 14.15
N PRO A 32 1.28 -42.06 14.54
CA PRO A 32 2.43 -42.22 13.66
C PRO A 32 2.06 -43.09 12.46
N ARG A 33 1.84 -42.44 11.31
CA ARG A 33 1.74 -43.14 10.03
C ARG A 33 3.14 -43.56 9.63
N GLN A 34 3.25 -44.81 9.20
CA GLN A 34 4.43 -45.39 8.57
C GLN A 34 4.95 -44.42 7.49
N PRO A 35 6.26 -44.14 7.42
CA PRO A 35 6.81 -43.14 6.50
C PRO A 35 6.58 -43.58 5.06
N THR A 36 5.48 -43.08 4.46
CA THR A 36 5.33 -43.05 3.02
C THR A 36 6.42 -42.14 2.51
N ALA A 37 7.32 -42.67 1.69
CA ALA A 37 8.39 -41.90 1.06
C ALA A 37 7.79 -40.63 0.45
N THR A 38 8.14 -39.48 1.02
CA THR A 38 7.75 -38.19 0.48
C THR A 38 8.33 -38.12 -0.93
N PRO A 39 7.51 -37.98 -1.98
CA PRO A 39 8.05 -37.77 -3.31
C PRO A 39 8.96 -36.53 -3.25
N PRO A 40 10.14 -36.57 -3.89
CA PRO A 40 11.04 -35.42 -3.90
C PRO A 40 10.25 -34.19 -4.38
N PRO A 41 10.48 -33.00 -3.79
CA PRO A 41 9.83 -31.79 -4.26
C PRO A 41 10.08 -31.69 -5.75
N VAL A 42 8.99 -31.65 -6.54
CA VAL A 42 9.10 -31.37 -7.97
C VAL A 42 9.75 -30.00 -8.05
N PRO A 43 10.92 -29.86 -8.70
CA PRO A 43 11.56 -28.56 -8.83
C PRO A 43 10.55 -27.63 -9.49
N THR A 44 10.18 -26.55 -8.81
CA THR A 44 9.42 -25.48 -9.41
C THR A 44 10.19 -25.08 -10.67
N PRO A 45 9.57 -25.11 -11.87
CA PRO A 45 10.27 -24.74 -13.08
C PRO A 45 10.90 -23.38 -12.86
N VAL A 46 12.21 -23.29 -13.08
CA VAL A 46 12.94 -22.02 -13.09
C VAL A 46 12.32 -21.23 -14.22
N GLN A 47 11.49 -20.23 -13.89
CA GLN A 47 10.91 -19.37 -14.90
C GLN A 47 12.04 -18.58 -15.54
N THR A 48 12.28 -18.83 -16.83
CA THR A 48 13.18 -18.02 -17.63
C THR A 48 12.66 -16.57 -17.62
N PRO A 49 13.50 -15.56 -17.35
CA PRO A 49 13.11 -14.16 -17.41
C PRO A 49 12.39 -13.85 -18.72
N ASP A 50 11.15 -13.38 -18.62
CA ASP A 50 10.34 -13.14 -19.81
C ASP A 50 10.76 -11.81 -20.43
N SER A 51 11.38 -11.88 -21.62
CA SER A 51 11.85 -10.69 -22.32
C SER A 51 10.72 -9.91 -23.01
N SER A 52 9.45 -10.30 -22.84
CA SER A 52 8.31 -9.68 -23.52
C SER A 52 7.44 -8.77 -22.65
N LEU A 53 7.96 -8.20 -21.57
CA LEU A 53 7.20 -7.26 -20.74
C LEU A 53 6.74 -6.04 -21.56
N PRO A 54 5.49 -5.56 -21.40
CA PRO A 54 5.01 -4.39 -22.11
C PRO A 54 5.84 -3.14 -21.80
N SER A 55 6.15 -2.32 -22.82
CA SER A 55 6.99 -1.12 -22.65
C SER A 55 6.39 -0.08 -21.71
N GLU A 56 5.06 0.01 -21.64
CA GLU A 56 4.33 0.88 -20.73
C GLU A 56 4.59 0.52 -19.26
N ILE A 57 4.68 -0.77 -18.93
CA ILE A 57 4.97 -1.24 -17.58
C ILE A 57 6.41 -0.91 -17.18
N LEU A 58 7.36 -1.06 -18.10
CA LEU A 58 8.75 -0.65 -17.88
C LEU A 58 8.85 0.87 -17.63
N THR A 59 8.11 1.66 -18.42
CA THR A 59 8.10 3.12 -18.29
C THR A 59 7.46 3.55 -16.97
N ALA A 60 6.36 2.92 -16.55
CA ALA A 60 5.72 3.19 -15.27
C ALA A 60 6.63 2.82 -14.08
N ARG A 61 7.31 1.68 -14.13
CA ARG A 61 8.34 1.30 -13.14
C ARG A 61 9.42 2.38 -13.04
N ASP A 62 9.98 2.78 -14.17
CA ASP A 62 11.09 3.72 -14.20
C ASP A 62 10.67 5.11 -13.71
N ALA A 63 9.46 5.57 -14.08
CA ALA A 63 8.88 6.81 -13.58
C ALA A 63 8.68 6.78 -12.05
N GLY A 64 8.16 5.68 -11.51
CA GLY A 64 7.98 5.54 -10.06
C GLY A 64 9.30 5.51 -9.29
N LEU A 65 10.30 4.80 -9.80
CA LEU A 65 11.64 4.77 -9.21
C LEU A 65 12.32 6.15 -9.27
N GLU A 66 12.13 6.90 -10.36
CA GLU A 66 12.67 8.25 -10.50
C GLU A 66 11.99 9.26 -9.56
N ALA A 67 10.66 9.15 -9.41
CA ALA A 67 9.93 9.94 -8.45
C ALA A 67 10.43 9.67 -7.01
N LEU A 68 10.64 8.39 -6.65
CA LEU A 68 11.23 8.02 -5.36
C LEU A 68 12.64 8.59 -5.18
N ARG A 69 13.51 8.55 -6.19
CA ARG A 69 14.85 9.16 -6.13
C ARG A 69 14.78 10.66 -5.88
N THR A 70 13.80 11.34 -6.46
CA THR A 70 13.61 12.78 -6.26
C THR A 70 13.21 13.10 -4.82
N ILE A 71 12.32 12.30 -4.22
CA ILE A 71 11.76 12.55 -2.89
C ILE A 71 12.67 12.05 -1.77
N ALA A 72 13.26 10.87 -1.96
CA ALA A 72 14.07 10.17 -0.96
C ALA A 72 15.30 9.52 -1.62
N PRO A 73 16.29 10.32 -2.08
CA PRO A 73 17.43 9.83 -2.85
C PRO A 73 18.27 8.78 -2.13
N THR A 74 18.32 8.82 -0.80
CA THR A 74 19.06 7.86 0.03
C THR A 74 18.34 6.53 0.24
N LEU A 75 17.04 6.45 -0.09
CA LEU A 75 16.21 5.25 0.05
C LEU A 75 15.92 4.58 -1.29
N ALA A 76 16.31 5.18 -2.40
CA ALA A 76 16.03 4.66 -3.73
C ALA A 76 17.13 3.70 -4.23
N PRO A 77 16.79 2.73 -5.09
CA PRO A 77 17.78 1.88 -5.74
C PRO A 77 18.65 2.71 -6.72
N PRO A 78 19.93 2.32 -6.91
CA PRO A 78 20.80 2.93 -7.91
C PRO A 78 20.15 3.00 -9.30
N ALA A 79 20.39 4.08 -10.04
CA ALA A 79 19.80 4.30 -11.37
C ALA A 79 20.22 3.23 -12.40
N GLU A 80 21.48 2.80 -12.35
CA GLU A 80 22.08 1.82 -13.27
C GLU A 80 21.78 0.36 -12.90
N MET A 81 20.78 0.11 -12.05
CA MET A 81 20.43 -1.22 -11.59
C MET A 81 19.72 -2.01 -12.70
N THR A 82 20.24 -3.19 -13.04
CA THR A 82 19.58 -4.10 -13.99
C THR A 82 18.48 -4.90 -13.28
N TRP A 83 17.26 -4.80 -13.79
CA TRP A 83 16.09 -5.49 -13.25
C TRP A 83 15.74 -6.74 -14.05
N THR A 84 15.38 -7.81 -13.35
CA THR A 84 14.75 -8.98 -13.96
C THR A 84 13.26 -8.94 -13.65
N GLY A 85 12.42 -8.83 -14.67
CA GLY A 85 10.97 -8.73 -14.50
C GLY A 85 10.22 -10.00 -14.91
N ARG A 86 9.00 -10.16 -14.39
CA ARG A 86 8.03 -11.20 -14.79
C ARG A 86 6.60 -10.72 -14.62
N ASP A 87 5.68 -11.28 -15.40
CA ASP A 87 4.24 -11.17 -15.18
C ASP A 87 3.83 -12.07 -13.99
N THR A 88 3.09 -11.50 -13.05
CA THR A 88 2.55 -12.18 -11.87
C THR A 88 1.03 -12.12 -11.80
N THR A 89 0.37 -11.71 -12.89
CA THR A 89 -1.08 -11.50 -12.96
C THR A 89 -1.83 -12.77 -12.52
N PRO A 90 -2.62 -12.71 -11.44
CA PRO A 90 -3.38 -13.88 -11.01
C PRO A 90 -4.40 -14.29 -12.07
N ALA A 91 -4.48 -15.60 -12.34
CA ALA A 91 -5.43 -16.13 -13.31
C ALA A 91 -6.89 -15.81 -12.91
N GLY A 92 -7.67 -15.31 -13.87
CA GLY A 92 -9.09 -14.99 -13.68
C GLY A 92 -9.39 -13.66 -13.01
N VAL A 93 -8.36 -12.86 -12.68
CA VAL A 93 -8.55 -11.47 -12.24
C VAL A 93 -8.69 -10.59 -13.50
N VAL A 94 -9.78 -9.83 -13.55
CA VAL A 94 -10.03 -8.83 -14.59
C VAL A 94 -9.63 -7.44 -14.06
N ASP A 95 -9.30 -6.54 -14.99
CA ASP A 95 -8.97 -5.13 -14.71
C ASP A 95 -7.69 -4.86 -13.91
N VAL A 96 -6.95 -5.90 -13.55
CA VAL A 96 -5.66 -5.80 -12.87
C VAL A 96 -4.65 -6.69 -13.58
N THR A 97 -3.52 -6.10 -13.95
CA THR A 97 -2.32 -6.84 -14.36
C THR A 97 -1.21 -6.54 -13.39
N SER A 98 -0.46 -7.56 -12.97
CA SER A 98 0.61 -7.39 -11.98
C SER A 98 1.93 -7.94 -12.50
N TYR A 99 3.00 -7.26 -12.11
CA TYR A 99 4.36 -7.56 -12.52
C TYR A 99 5.28 -7.47 -11.31
N GLU A 100 6.34 -8.25 -11.31
CA GLU A 100 7.38 -8.22 -10.29
C GLU A 100 8.74 -8.02 -10.96
N PHE A 101 9.56 -7.13 -10.41
CA PHE A 101 10.95 -6.91 -10.82
C PHE A 101 11.88 -7.13 -9.64
N ALA A 102 12.96 -7.86 -9.84
CA ALA A 102 13.95 -8.12 -8.80
C ALA A 102 15.36 -7.71 -9.22
N SER A 103 16.12 -7.16 -8.28
CA SER A 103 17.56 -6.91 -8.45
C SER A 103 18.28 -6.73 -7.11
N SER A 104 19.32 -7.50 -6.85
CA SER A 104 20.26 -7.28 -5.71
C SER A 104 19.60 -7.04 -4.34
N GLY A 105 18.52 -7.77 -4.01
CA GLY A 105 17.78 -7.63 -2.74
C GLY A 105 16.62 -6.63 -2.78
N TRP A 106 16.48 -5.90 -3.87
CA TRP A 106 15.31 -5.08 -4.16
C TRP A 106 14.25 -5.89 -4.90
N THR A 107 13.00 -5.62 -4.57
CA THR A 107 11.82 -6.14 -5.26
C THR A 107 10.87 -4.99 -5.53
N VAL A 108 10.47 -4.81 -6.79
CA VAL A 108 9.38 -3.91 -7.20
C VAL A 108 8.19 -4.76 -7.58
N SER A 109 7.05 -4.53 -6.94
CA SER A 109 5.77 -5.01 -7.45
C SER A 109 5.06 -3.86 -8.15
N LEU A 110 4.52 -4.09 -9.33
CA LEU A 110 3.78 -3.08 -10.09
C LEU A 110 2.44 -3.66 -10.53
N ALA A 111 1.35 -3.03 -10.14
CA ALA A 111 0.01 -3.34 -10.60
C ALA A 111 -0.51 -2.22 -11.52
N SER A 112 -0.97 -2.58 -12.71
CA SER A 112 -1.73 -1.68 -13.58
C SER A 112 -3.22 -1.94 -13.38
N LEU A 113 -3.95 -0.88 -13.00
CA LEU A 113 -5.37 -0.91 -12.67
C LEU A 113 -6.17 -0.22 -13.76
N SER A 114 -7.05 -0.97 -14.42
CA SER A 114 -8.03 -0.45 -15.38
C SER A 114 -9.29 -0.02 -14.63
N LEU A 115 -9.35 1.26 -14.23
CA LEU A 115 -10.50 1.79 -13.47
C LEU A 115 -11.69 2.13 -14.39
N SER A 116 -11.40 2.43 -15.66
CA SER A 116 -12.37 2.60 -16.75
C SER A 116 -11.63 2.50 -18.09
N PRO A 117 -12.32 2.44 -19.26
CA PRO A 117 -11.65 2.32 -20.57
C PRO A 117 -10.61 3.39 -20.89
N SER A 118 -10.64 4.51 -20.17
CA SER A 118 -9.75 5.66 -20.34
C SER A 118 -9.02 6.06 -19.07
N VAL A 119 -9.11 5.28 -17.98
CA VAL A 119 -8.43 5.59 -16.71
C VAL A 119 -7.61 4.39 -16.29
N VAL A 120 -6.30 4.54 -16.43
CA VAL A 120 -5.30 3.61 -15.92
C VAL A 120 -4.55 4.29 -14.78
N ALA A 121 -4.41 3.57 -13.67
CA ALA A 121 -3.52 3.96 -12.57
C ALA A 121 -2.49 2.85 -12.35
N TYR A 122 -1.29 3.23 -11.93
CA TYR A 122 -0.25 2.27 -11.56
C TYR A 122 -0.01 2.33 -10.07
N GLU A 123 0.01 1.17 -9.43
CA GLU A 123 0.42 1.02 -8.04
C GLU A 123 1.77 0.32 -8.01
N LEU A 124 2.72 0.89 -7.28
CA LEU A 124 4.06 0.35 -7.15
C LEU A 124 4.33 0.10 -5.67
N SER A 125 4.89 -1.06 -5.35
CA SER A 125 5.59 -1.28 -4.09
C SER A 125 7.07 -1.54 -4.37
N LEU A 126 7.93 -1.07 -3.49
CA LEU A 126 9.36 -1.31 -3.51
C LEU A 126 9.78 -1.80 -2.13
N ASP A 127 10.42 -2.96 -2.10
CA ASP A 127 10.92 -3.58 -0.90
C ASP A 127 12.44 -3.78 -1.00
N HIS A 128 13.15 -3.57 0.10
CA HIS A 128 14.58 -3.90 0.21
C HIS A 128 14.82 -4.78 1.43
N ALA A 129 15.10 -6.05 1.19
CA ALA A 129 15.15 -7.08 2.22
C ALA A 129 16.18 -6.78 3.32
N GLN A 130 17.31 -6.17 2.96
CA GLN A 130 18.43 -5.93 3.87
C GLN A 130 18.17 -4.77 4.84
N SER A 131 17.50 -3.70 4.38
CA SER A 131 17.20 -2.54 5.23
C SER A 131 15.81 -2.64 5.88
N GLY A 132 14.96 -3.57 5.44
CA GLY A 132 13.55 -3.62 5.81
C GLY A 132 12.76 -2.40 5.31
N LEU A 133 13.26 -1.73 4.27
CA LEU A 133 12.56 -0.61 3.66
C LEU A 133 11.37 -1.15 2.87
N HIS A 134 10.22 -0.51 3.07
CA HIS A 134 9.03 -0.64 2.25
C HIS A 134 8.63 0.75 1.74
N TRP A 135 8.38 0.87 0.45
CA TRP A 135 7.79 2.05 -0.16
C TRP A 135 6.59 1.64 -1.00
N ALA A 136 5.53 2.42 -0.96
CA ALA A 136 4.37 2.29 -1.83
C ALA A 136 4.10 3.62 -2.53
N GLY A 137 3.88 3.59 -3.83
CA GLY A 137 3.56 4.78 -4.63
C GLY A 137 2.41 4.52 -5.60
N ARG A 138 1.73 5.59 -5.99
CA ARG A 138 0.70 5.55 -7.03
C ARG A 138 1.02 6.57 -8.12
N LEU A 139 0.94 6.13 -9.38
CA LEU A 139 1.05 6.98 -10.55
C LEU A 139 -0.30 7.10 -11.25
N ASN A 140 -0.60 8.28 -11.80
CA ASN A 140 -1.72 8.46 -12.73
C ASN A 140 -1.36 7.95 -14.14
N GLN A 141 -2.28 8.13 -15.10
CA GLN A 141 -2.07 7.72 -16.50
C GLN A 141 -0.91 8.47 -17.19
N SER A 142 -0.65 9.71 -16.78
CA SER A 142 0.48 10.53 -17.26
C SER A 142 1.80 10.16 -16.60
N LEU A 143 1.79 9.18 -15.69
CA LEU A 143 2.91 8.75 -14.85
C LEU A 143 3.37 9.79 -13.83
N ASP A 144 2.51 10.75 -13.47
CA ASP A 144 2.76 11.64 -12.35
C ASP A 144 2.47 10.92 -11.04
N LEU A 145 3.35 11.12 -10.05
CA LEU A 145 3.18 10.58 -8.70
C LEU A 145 2.02 11.31 -8.00
N THR A 146 0.99 10.54 -7.66
CA THR A 146 -0.19 11.03 -6.91
C THR A 146 -0.18 10.61 -5.45
N GLU A 147 0.66 9.64 -5.09
CA GLU A 147 0.84 9.21 -3.71
C GLU A 147 2.22 8.59 -3.50
N SER A 148 2.83 8.83 -2.33
CA SER A 148 4.12 8.25 -1.94
C SER A 148 4.14 7.95 -0.45
N ASN A 149 4.42 6.70 -0.06
CA ASN A 149 4.35 6.25 1.31
C ASN A 149 5.59 5.44 1.67
N ILE A 150 6.39 5.91 2.63
CA ILE A 150 7.60 5.24 3.11
C ILE A 150 7.32 4.58 4.45
N ASN A 151 7.40 3.26 4.49
CA ASN A 151 7.16 2.41 5.67
C ASN A 151 5.79 2.63 6.34
N VAL A 152 4.79 3.09 5.58
CA VAL A 152 3.42 3.29 6.08
C VAL A 152 2.66 1.96 6.00
N SER A 153 1.89 1.63 7.04
CA SER A 153 1.05 0.42 7.00
C SER A 153 -0.18 0.61 6.13
N ALA A 154 -0.69 -0.47 5.54
CA ALA A 154 -1.90 -0.43 4.73
C ALA A 154 -3.10 0.05 5.54
N GLU A 155 -3.17 -0.32 6.82
CA GLU A 155 -4.23 0.08 7.73
C GLU A 155 -4.24 1.60 7.99
N ALA A 156 -3.07 2.21 8.18
CA ALA A 156 -2.97 3.66 8.34
C ALA A 156 -3.42 4.41 7.07
N LEU A 157 -3.14 3.87 5.88
CA LEU A 157 -3.63 4.43 4.62
C LEU A 157 -5.15 4.34 4.51
N VAL A 158 -5.75 3.22 4.92
CA VAL A 158 -7.21 3.04 4.95
C VAL A 158 -7.84 4.01 5.94
N ALA A 159 -7.31 4.12 7.16
CA ALA A 159 -7.81 5.04 8.18
C ALA A 159 -7.74 6.51 7.72
N ARG A 160 -6.62 6.90 7.10
CA ARG A 160 -6.45 8.22 6.47
C ARG A 160 -7.56 8.47 5.44
N GLN A 161 -7.78 7.53 4.51
CA GLN A 161 -8.78 7.69 3.46
C GLN A 161 -10.19 7.84 4.03
N ILE A 162 -10.55 7.02 5.01
CA ILE A 162 -11.86 7.09 5.68
C ILE A 162 -12.08 8.46 6.34
N ALA A 163 -11.05 9.00 7.01
CA ALA A 163 -11.13 10.33 7.62
C ALA A 163 -11.27 11.46 6.58
N LEU A 164 -10.54 11.39 5.47
CA LEU A 164 -10.65 12.36 4.38
C LEU A 164 -12.04 12.31 3.73
N ASP A 165 -12.58 11.12 3.50
CA ASP A 165 -13.92 10.94 2.94
C ASP A 165 -15.00 11.49 3.89
N TYR A 166 -14.89 11.19 5.20
CA TYR A 166 -15.78 11.74 6.22
C TYR A 166 -15.77 13.27 6.22
N LEU A 167 -14.59 13.90 6.19
CA LEU A 167 -14.46 15.36 6.13
C LEU A 167 -15.04 15.94 4.85
N ALA A 168 -14.79 15.32 3.70
CA ALA A 168 -15.35 15.77 2.44
C ALA A 168 -16.89 15.72 2.44
N GLU A 169 -17.50 14.74 3.11
CA GLU A 169 -18.96 14.62 3.23
C GLU A 169 -19.56 15.57 4.27
N HIS A 170 -18.92 15.71 5.43
CA HIS A 170 -19.50 16.42 6.58
C HIS A 170 -19.03 17.88 6.74
N ASP A 171 -17.85 18.23 6.22
CA ASP A 171 -17.28 19.57 6.29
C ASP A 171 -16.44 19.90 5.03
N ALA A 172 -17.09 19.80 3.86
CA ALA A 172 -16.45 20.02 2.56
C ALA A 172 -15.71 21.36 2.42
N VAL A 173 -16.10 22.39 3.18
CA VAL A 173 -15.47 23.73 3.15
C VAL A 173 -14.08 23.70 3.76
N HIS A 174 -13.86 22.86 4.78
CA HIS A 174 -12.58 22.72 5.46
C HIS A 174 -11.89 21.38 5.15
N ALA A 175 -12.44 20.55 4.26
CA ALA A 175 -11.77 19.34 3.82
C ALA A 175 -10.57 19.64 2.90
N PRO A 176 -9.50 18.84 2.94
CA PRO A 176 -8.43 18.94 1.95
C PRO A 176 -8.97 18.69 0.53
N PRO A 177 -8.47 19.41 -0.51
CA PRO A 177 -8.81 19.10 -1.90
C PRO A 177 -8.50 17.64 -2.26
N ALA A 178 -9.39 17.01 -3.02
CA ALA A 178 -9.30 15.59 -3.38
C ALA A 178 -8.16 15.26 -4.36
N ASP A 179 -7.59 16.27 -5.03
CA ASP A 179 -6.50 16.15 -6.00
C ASP A 179 -5.10 16.38 -5.39
N LEU A 180 -5.02 16.51 -4.06
CA LEU A 180 -3.76 16.62 -3.35
C LEU A 180 -2.90 15.36 -3.45
N VAL A 181 -1.60 15.54 -3.69
CA VAL A 181 -0.59 14.48 -3.66
C VAL A 181 -0.10 14.28 -2.23
N TRP A 182 -0.42 13.14 -1.64
CA TRP A 182 -0.06 12.82 -0.26
C TRP A 182 1.27 12.08 -0.14
N PHE A 183 2.09 12.56 0.80
CA PHE A 183 3.36 11.94 1.19
C PHE A 183 3.25 11.40 2.61
N GLY A 184 3.29 10.08 2.77
CA GLY A 184 3.25 9.39 4.06
C GLY A 184 4.62 8.89 4.50
N SER A 185 4.90 8.96 5.80
CA SER A 185 6.06 8.31 6.41
C SER A 185 5.76 7.81 7.82
N ARG A 186 6.37 6.70 8.21
CA ARG A 186 6.35 6.23 9.60
C ARG A 186 7.20 7.14 10.49
N THR A 187 6.60 7.61 11.59
CA THR A 187 7.24 8.48 12.58
C THR A 187 7.46 7.80 13.93
N THR A 188 7.00 6.55 14.09
CA THR A 188 7.12 5.79 15.34
C THR A 188 8.55 5.81 15.86
N ALA A 189 8.72 6.38 17.05
CA ALA A 189 10.02 6.42 17.70
C ALA A 189 10.55 5.00 17.93
N THR A 190 11.83 4.79 17.64
CA THR A 190 12.47 3.49 17.86
C THR A 190 12.46 3.17 19.35
N GLY A 191 11.85 2.05 19.75
CA GLY A 191 11.85 1.57 21.14
C GLY A 191 10.57 1.78 21.95
N LEU A 192 9.48 2.24 21.34
CA LEU A 192 8.14 2.22 21.95
C LEU A 192 7.34 1.02 21.40
N PRO A 193 7.47 -0.17 22.00
CA PRO A 193 6.64 -1.30 21.59
C PRO A 193 5.18 -1.00 21.92
N GLY A 194 4.28 -1.33 21.00
CA GLY A 194 2.84 -1.26 21.26
C GLY A 194 2.12 -0.04 20.70
N ARG A 195 2.81 0.93 20.08
CA ARG A 195 2.18 2.07 19.38
C ARG A 195 2.85 2.28 18.03
N GLU A 196 2.05 2.64 17.04
CA GLU A 196 2.52 3.09 15.73
C GLU A 196 2.03 4.50 15.44
N SER A 197 2.86 5.30 14.78
CA SER A 197 2.53 6.66 14.34
C SER A 197 3.02 6.91 12.92
N TYR A 198 2.19 7.58 12.13
CA TYR A 198 2.44 7.92 10.73
C TYR A 198 2.08 9.37 10.49
N GLN A 199 2.95 10.08 9.76
CA GLN A 199 2.69 11.44 9.33
C GLN A 199 2.45 11.46 7.83
N PHE A 200 1.40 12.16 7.42
CA PHE A 200 1.08 12.46 6.03
C PHE A 200 1.12 13.96 5.79
N SER A 201 1.59 14.40 4.63
CA SER A 201 1.54 15.81 4.24
C SER A 201 1.16 15.99 2.78
N ALA A 202 0.43 17.07 2.48
CA ALA A 202 0.05 17.43 1.12
C ALA A 202 -0.38 18.91 1.02
N GLY A 203 0.23 19.70 0.14
CA GLY A 203 -0.25 21.07 -0.14
C GLY A 203 -0.40 21.99 1.09
N GLY A 204 0.43 21.81 2.13
CA GLY A 204 0.35 22.54 3.40
C GLY A 204 -0.59 21.93 4.44
N TRP A 205 -1.25 20.81 4.13
CA TRP A 205 -1.94 19.96 5.09
C TRP A 205 -0.97 18.99 5.76
N GLU A 206 -1.21 18.71 7.02
CA GLU A 206 -0.49 17.68 7.77
C GLU A 206 -1.49 16.78 8.51
N MET A 207 -1.30 15.47 8.44
CA MET A 207 -2.09 14.50 9.18
C MET A 207 -1.18 13.59 10.00
N LEU A 208 -1.53 13.39 11.26
CA LEU A 208 -0.93 12.38 12.12
C LEU A 208 -1.97 11.27 12.34
N VAL A 209 -1.58 10.03 12.06
CA VAL A 209 -2.36 8.82 12.35
C VAL A 209 -1.59 8.00 13.37
N GLU A 210 -2.18 7.74 14.53
CA GLU A 210 -1.59 6.92 15.59
C GLU A 210 -2.55 5.81 16.00
N TYR A 211 -2.01 4.66 16.41
CA TYR A 211 -2.80 3.60 17.01
C TYR A 211 -1.92 2.71 17.88
N ASP A 212 -2.55 2.04 18.83
CA ASP A 212 -1.89 1.02 19.63
C ASP A 212 -1.94 -0.35 18.91
N LEU A 213 -0.83 -1.08 18.95
CA LEU A 213 -0.72 -2.45 18.44
C LEU A 213 -1.45 -3.41 19.39
N GLY A 214 -2.78 -3.41 19.30
CA GLY A 214 -3.68 -4.27 20.05
C GLY A 214 -4.25 -5.42 19.21
N SER A 215 -5.42 -5.91 19.64
CA SER A 215 -6.25 -6.83 18.85
C SER A 215 -6.67 -6.14 17.54
N PRO A 216 -6.47 -6.75 16.35
CA PRO A 216 -6.87 -6.14 15.08
C PRO A 216 -8.37 -5.80 14.99
N ASN A 217 -9.21 -6.44 15.80
CA ASN A 217 -10.65 -6.18 15.83
C ASN A 217 -11.04 -5.00 16.74
N ASP A 218 -10.11 -4.56 17.59
CA ASP A 218 -10.32 -3.52 18.60
C ASP A 218 -9.35 -2.34 18.42
N VAL A 219 -8.73 -2.24 17.24
CA VAL A 219 -7.82 -1.13 16.91
C VAL A 219 -8.63 0.14 16.67
N VAL A 220 -8.15 1.24 17.24
CA VAL A 220 -8.68 2.59 17.04
C VAL A 220 -7.55 3.46 16.55
N TYR A 221 -7.76 4.07 15.38
CA TYR A 221 -6.83 5.01 14.77
C TYR A 221 -7.17 6.42 15.24
N GLU A 222 -6.32 7.02 16.05
CA GLU A 222 -6.38 8.43 16.41
C GLU A 222 -5.82 9.26 15.26
N ILE A 223 -6.61 10.22 14.78
CA ILE A 223 -6.25 11.04 13.62
C ILE A 223 -6.33 12.51 14.00
N VAL A 224 -5.25 13.22 13.72
CA VAL A 224 -5.18 14.68 13.82
C VAL A 224 -4.84 15.23 12.45
N LEU A 225 -5.69 16.11 11.91
CA LEU A 225 -5.48 16.78 10.63
C LEU A 225 -5.40 18.28 10.84
N SER A 226 -4.35 18.92 10.35
CA SER A 226 -4.20 20.37 10.35
C SER A 226 -4.17 20.91 8.91
N GLY A 227 -4.82 22.05 8.72
CA GLY A 227 -4.87 22.75 7.44
C GLY A 227 -3.77 23.80 7.30
N PRO A 228 -3.57 24.33 6.07
CA PRO A 228 -2.59 25.37 5.81
C PRO A 228 -2.90 26.63 6.66
N GLY A 229 -1.86 27.21 7.24
CA GLY A 229 -1.97 28.46 8.01
C GLY A 229 -2.47 28.32 9.45
N ASN A 230 -2.39 27.11 10.04
CA ASN A 230 -2.66 26.81 11.46
C ASN A 230 -4.10 27.12 11.96
N GLY A 231 -5.02 27.51 11.08
CA GLY A 231 -6.39 27.92 11.46
C GLY A 231 -7.40 26.77 11.53
N PHE A 232 -7.11 25.64 10.87
CA PHE A 232 -7.94 24.45 10.89
C PHE A 232 -7.23 23.31 11.63
N LEU A 233 -7.97 22.68 12.55
CA LEU A 233 -7.54 21.49 13.27
C LEU A 233 -8.75 20.58 13.45
N TRP A 234 -8.66 19.38 12.88
CA TRP A 234 -9.62 18.32 13.09
C TRP A 234 -8.99 17.19 13.90
N ARG A 235 -9.79 16.63 14.81
CA ARG A 235 -9.43 15.44 15.59
C ARG A 235 -10.56 14.42 15.47
N GLY A 236 -10.21 13.19 15.16
CA GLY A 236 -11.17 12.11 15.13
C GLY A 236 -10.52 10.77 15.39
N GLN A 237 -11.37 9.77 15.49
CA GLN A 237 -10.99 8.37 15.59
C GLN A 237 -11.65 7.58 14.48
N VAL A 238 -10.94 6.59 13.94
CA VAL A 238 -11.50 5.59 13.04
C VAL A 238 -11.37 4.24 13.72
N ASP A 239 -12.47 3.50 13.87
CA ASP A 239 -12.44 2.14 14.43
C ASP A 239 -12.13 1.07 13.36
N ALA A 240 -11.97 -0.19 13.80
CA ALA A 240 -11.70 -1.32 12.90
C ALA A 240 -12.84 -1.60 11.89
N GLN A 241 -14.04 -1.04 12.12
CA GLN A 241 -15.19 -1.14 11.21
C GLN A 241 -15.29 0.05 10.26
N GLY A 242 -14.38 1.03 10.37
CA GLY A 242 -14.36 2.25 9.57
C GLY A 242 -15.35 3.31 10.05
N THR A 243 -15.89 3.20 11.27
CA THR A 243 -16.73 4.24 11.86
C THR A 243 -15.86 5.40 12.31
N VAL A 244 -16.28 6.63 11.99
CA VAL A 244 -15.60 7.85 12.42
C VAL A 244 -16.27 8.43 13.66
N LEU A 245 -15.48 8.71 14.69
CA LEU A 245 -15.89 9.50 15.86
C LEU A 245 -15.10 10.82 15.86
N GLU A 246 -15.80 11.93 15.69
CA GLU A 246 -15.19 13.27 15.71
C GLU A 246 -15.10 13.83 17.14
N HIS A 247 -13.96 14.44 17.47
CA HIS A 247 -13.72 15.12 18.74
C HIS A 247 -13.72 16.65 18.53
N ARG A 248 -14.66 17.33 19.18
CA ARG A 248 -14.78 18.80 19.17
C ARG A 248 -14.03 19.45 20.32
#